data_AF-A0A085WC22-F1
#
_entry.id   AF-A0A085WC22-F1
#
_cell.length_a   1.000
_cell.length_b   1.000
_cell.length_c   1.000
_cell.angle_alpha   90.00
_cell.angle_beta   90.00
_cell.angle_gamma   90.00
#
_symmetry.space_group_name_H-M   'P 1'
#
loop_
_entity.id
_entity.type
_entity.pdbx_description
1 polymer ?
#
loop_
_entity_poly.entity_id
_entity_poly.type
_entity_poly.pdbx_seq_one_letter_code
_entity_poly.pdbx_strand_id
1 'polypeptide(L)' 'MDINSVISSAARNAKAWTADDQAKLEGVPPDQQDKLKAQMQMQKESELVTLITNLMKQMHETRMSVIRNIG' A
#
# COMPACT_ATOMS: atom_id res chain seq x y z
N MET A 1 14.82 7.05 12.97
CA MET A 1 13.96 6.39 11.97
C MET A 1 13.31 7.47 11.13
N ASP A 2 13.65 7.55 9.85
CA ASP A 2 13.04 8.52 8.92
C ASP A 2 11.66 8.00 8.50
N ILE A 3 10.63 8.83 8.55
CA ILE A 3 9.27 8.49 8.11
C ILE A 3 9.29 8.02 6.65
N ASN A 4 10.17 8.59 5.81
CA ASN A 4 10.35 8.12 4.43
C ASN A 4 10.84 6.67 4.35
N SER A 5 11.66 6.23 5.31
CA SER A 5 12.12 4.84 5.37
C SER A 5 11.00 3.88 5.76
N VAL A 6 10.11 4.29 6.67
CA VAL A 6 8.94 3.50 7.10
C VAL A 6 7.93 3.39 5.96
N ILE A 7 7.61 4.51 5.28
CA ILE A 7 6.70 4.52 4.14
C ILE A 7 7.25 3.67 2.99
N SER A 8 8.54 3.80 2.69
CA SER A 8 9.19 3.00 1.63
C SER A 8 9.26 1.51 1.96
N SER A 9 9.28 1.14 3.25
CA SER A 9 9.22 -0.25 3.69
C SER A 9 7.80 -0.80 3.65
N ALA A 10 6.80 -0.03 4.09
CA ALA A 10 5.38 -0.39 4.02
C ALA A 10 4.92 -0.54 2.57
N ALA A 11 5.36 0.36 1.68
CA ALA A 11 5.04 0.28 0.26
C ALA A 11 5.67 -0.95 -0.42
N ARG A 12 6.90 -1.31 -0.04
CA ARG A 12 7.55 -2.54 -0.51
C ARG A 12 6.84 -3.80 -0.01
N ASN A 13 6.41 -3.81 1.24
CA ASN A 13 5.68 -4.93 1.82
C ASN A 13 4.27 -5.07 1.23
N ALA A 14 3.58 -3.96 0.93
CA ALA A 14 2.27 -3.99 0.29
C ALA A 14 2.32 -4.48 -1.17
N LYS A 15 3.44 -4.24 -1.88
CA LYS A 15 3.67 -4.82 -3.22
C LYS A 15 4.04 -6.30 -3.20
N ALA A 16 4.46 -6.85 -2.06
CA ALA A 16 4.78 -8.27 -1.97
C ALA A 16 3.50 -9.11 -2.12
N TRP A 17 3.63 -10.21 -2.86
CA TRP A 17 2.59 -11.22 -2.96
C TRP A 17 2.57 -12.01 -1.67
N THR A 18 1.44 -12.02 -0.97
CA THR A 18 1.30 -12.79 0.28
C THR A 18 1.08 -14.26 -0.05
N ALA A 19 1.35 -15.16 0.90
CA ALA A 19 1.07 -16.59 0.73
C ALA A 19 -0.41 -16.85 0.39
N ASP A 20 -1.32 -16.02 0.91
CA ASP A 20 -2.75 -16.08 0.61
C ASP A 20 -3.08 -15.66 -0.84
N ASP A 21 -2.34 -14.69 -1.40
CA ASP A 21 -2.52 -14.30 -2.81
C ASP A 21 -2.05 -15.39 -3.76
N GLN A 22 -1.03 -16.15 -3.35
CA GLN A 22 -0.50 -17.28 -4.11
C GLN A 22 -1.46 -18.48 -4.06
N ALA A 23 -2.01 -18.79 -2.89
CA ALA A 23 -3.04 -19.82 -2.73
C ALA A 23 -4.32 -19.52 -3.53
N LYS A 24 -4.72 -18.24 -3.65
CA LYS A 24 -5.85 -17.83 -4.49
C LYS A 24 -5.61 -18.06 -5.98
N LEU A 25 -4.36 -17.95 -6.44
CA LEU A 25 -4.02 -18.20 -7.85
C LEU A 25 -3.98 -19.69 -8.18
N GLU A 26 -3.56 -20.53 -7.24
CA GLU A 26 -3.47 -21.99 -7.44
C GLU A 26 -4.84 -22.66 -7.63
N GLY A 27 -5.91 -22.09 -7.04
CA GLY A 27 -7.28 -22.60 -7.19
C GLY A 27 -8.02 -22.14 -8.45
N VAL A 28 -7.41 -21.31 -9.30
CA VAL A 28 -8.08 -20.64 -10.42
C VAL A 28 -7.67 -21.27 -11.75
N PRO A 29 -8.61 -21.50 -12.69
CA PRO A 29 -8.30 -22.03 -14.02
C PRO A 29 -7.22 -21.18 -14.73
N PRO A 30 -6.27 -21.80 -15.47
CA PRO A 30 -5.12 -21.10 -16.07
C PRO A 30 -5.49 -19.87 -16.91
N ASP A 31 -6.59 -19.95 -17.67
CA ASP A 31 -7.07 -18.86 -18.53
C ASP A 31 -7.57 -17.64 -17.76
N GLN A 32 -7.91 -17.81 -16.48
CA GLN A 32 -8.38 -16.74 -15.60
C GLN A 32 -7.31 -16.26 -14.62
N GLN A 33 -6.21 -17.00 -14.45
CA GLN A 33 -5.12 -16.63 -13.55
C GLN A 33 -4.51 -15.29 -13.94
N ASP A 34 -4.25 -15.05 -15.22
CA ASP A 34 -3.65 -13.79 -15.68
C ASP A 34 -4.60 -12.60 -15.47
N LYS A 35 -5.89 -12.80 -15.72
CA LYS A 35 -6.90 -11.75 -15.49
C LYS A 35 -7.06 -11.46 -14.01
N LEU A 36 -7.10 -12.48 -13.16
CA LEU A 36 -7.22 -12.33 -11.71
C LEU A 36 -5.96 -11.68 -11.14
N LYS A 37 -4.77 -12.07 -11.61
CA LYS A 37 -3.49 -11.47 -11.27
C LYS A 37 -3.46 -9.97 -11.59
N ALA A 38 -3.91 -9.59 -12.79
CA ALA A 38 -4.04 -8.19 -13.17
C ALA A 38 -5.05 -7.44 -12.28
N GLN A 39 -6.20 -8.03 -11.96
CA GLN A 39 -7.19 -7.42 -11.08
C GLN A 39 -6.67 -7.22 -9.66
N MET A 40 -6.02 -8.22 -9.07
CA MET A 40 -5.43 -8.11 -7.74
C MET A 40 -4.29 -7.09 -7.72
N GLN A 41 -3.48 -7.02 -8.78
CA GLN A 41 -2.43 -6.02 -8.88
C GLN A 41 -3.00 -4.60 -8.95
N MET A 42 -4.06 -4.36 -9.74
CA MET A 42 -4.74 -3.07 -9.78
C MET A 42 -5.35 -2.70 -8.41
N GLN A 43 -5.96 -3.65 -7.71
CA GLN A 43 -6.50 -3.41 -6.36
C GLN A 43 -5.39 -3.02 -5.38
N LYS A 44 -4.28 -3.77 -5.36
CA LYS A 44 -3.13 -3.44 -4.50
C LYS A 44 -2.54 -2.08 -4.80
N GLU A 45 -2.43 -1.71 -6.08
CA GLU A 45 -1.93 -0.39 -6.47
C GLU A 45 -2.88 0.73 -6.01
N SER A 46 -4.19 0.54 -6.13
CA SER A 46 -5.19 1.49 -5.63
C SER A 46 -5.14 1.66 -4.11
N GLU A 47 -5.04 0.55 -3.36
CA GLU A 47 -4.88 0.56 -1.90
C GLU A 47 -3.58 1.26 -1.48
N LEU A 48 -2.48 1.02 -2.20
CA LEU A 48 -1.20 1.69 -1.99
C LEU A 48 -1.29 3.20 -2.16
N VAL A 49 -1.93 3.66 -3.24
CA VAL A 49 -2.12 5.10 -3.50
C VAL A 49 -2.97 5.74 -2.40
N THR A 50 -4.03 5.05 -1.96
CA THR A 50 -4.90 5.50 -0.87
C THR A 50 -4.12 5.58 0.45
N LEU A 51 -3.33 4.55 0.77
CA LEU A 51 -2.47 4.50 1.95
C LEU A 51 -1.46 5.65 1.96
N ILE A 52 -0.74 5.85 0.85
CA ILE A 52 0.23 6.95 0.69
C ILE A 52 -0.45 8.31 0.86
N THR A 53 -1.64 8.48 0.27
CA THR A 53 -2.42 9.72 0.39
C THR A 53 -2.81 10.00 1.84
N ASN A 54 -3.28 8.98 2.56
CA ASN A 54 -3.64 9.12 3.98
C ASN A 54 -2.42 9.39 4.86
N LEU A 55 -1.28 8.76 4.58
CA LEU A 55 -0.02 9.01 5.26
C LEU A 55 0.48 10.45 5.03
N MET A 56 0.42 10.94 3.79
CA MET A 56 0.78 12.33 3.49
C MET A 56 -0.12 13.34 4.21
N LYS A 57 -1.43 13.06 4.30
CA LYS A 57 -2.38 13.88 5.07
C LYS A 57 -2.03 13.90 6.56
N GLN A 58 -1.82 12.74 7.17
CA GLN A 58 -1.44 12.66 8.60
C GLN A 58 -0.10 13.34 8.88
N MET A 59 0.89 13.20 7.98
CA MET A 59 2.16 13.92 8.09
C MET A 59 1.96 15.44 8.02
N HIS A 60 1.12 15.91 7.11
CA HIS A 60 0.81 17.33 7.00
C HIS A 60 0.12 17.86 8.26
N GLU A 61 -0.87 17.14 8.77
CA GLU A 61 -1.57 17.47 10.03
C GLU A 61 -0.62 17.49 11.23
N THR A 62 0.29 16.51 11.32
CA THR A 62 1.30 16.44 12.39
C THR A 62 2.25 17.65 12.32
N ARG A 63 2.71 18.03 11.12
CA ARG A 63 3.56 19.22 10.93
C ARG A 63 2.82 20.51 11.30
N MET A 64 1.55 20.64 10.89
CA MET A 64 0.72 21.79 11.25
C MET A 64 0.44 21.86 12.75
N SER A 65 0.25 20.71 13.41
CA SER A 65 0.09 20.62 14.86
C SER A 65 1.35 21.07 15.60
N VAL A 66 2.54 20.67 15.13
CA VAL A 66 3.82 21.14 15.69
C VAL A 66 3.97 22.65 15.52
N ILE A 67 3.67 23.21 14.34
CA ILE A 67 3.72 24.67 14.11
C ILE A 67 2.74 25.40 15.05
N ARG A 68 1.52 24.89 15.20
CA ARG A 68 0.50 25.49 16.09
C ARG A 68 0.90 25.46 17.57
N ASN A 69 1.76 24.54 17.99
CA ASN A 69 2.23 24.44 19.38
C ASN A 69 3.51 25.26 19.66
N ILE A 70 4.14 25.83 18.62
CA ILE A 70 5.31 26.72 18.73
C ILE A 70 4.87 28.20 18.64
N GLY A 71 3.65 28.48 18.16
CA GLY A 71 3.03 29.80 18.12
C GLY A 71 2.19 30.11 19.35
#